data_AF-K0F4F4-F1
#
_entry.id   AF-K0F4F4-F1
#
_cell.length_a   1.000
_cell.length_b   1.000
_cell.length_c   1.000
_cell.angle_alpha   90.00
_cell.angle_beta   90.00
_cell.angle_gamma   90.00
#
_symmetry.space_group_name_H-M   'P 1'
#
loop_
_entity.id
_entity.type
_entity.pdbx_description
1 polymer ?
#
loop_
_entity_poly.entity_id
_entity_poly.type
_entity_poly.pdbx_seq_one_letter_code
_entity_poly.pdbx_strand_id
1 'polypeptide(L)' 'MTDPRRRDNMISHLSSLNIMLEMREGFEATTTQCADWFRDAGFVRIEQRQLIGPTSMVLGRKPGRLPK' A
#
# COMPACT_ATOMS: atom_id res chain seq x y z
N MET A 1 -9.53 20.94 -19.35
CA MET A 1 -9.49 19.48 -19.57
C MET A 1 -8.61 18.87 -18.48
N THR A 2 -9.23 18.35 -17.43
CA THR A 2 -8.53 17.73 -16.30
C THR A 2 -8.60 16.23 -16.52
N ASP A 3 -7.46 15.53 -16.53
CA ASP A 3 -7.45 14.06 -16.68
C ASP A 3 -8.36 13.45 -15.58
N PRO A 4 -9.44 12.73 -15.93
CA PRO A 4 -10.33 12.14 -14.93
C PRO A 4 -9.58 11.19 -13.99
N ARG A 5 -8.48 10.56 -14.43
CA ARG A 5 -7.61 9.73 -13.59
C ARG A 5 -6.90 10.53 -12.49
N ARG A 6 -6.74 11.86 -12.63
CA ARG A 6 -6.21 12.73 -11.56
C ARG A 6 -7.20 12.98 -10.44
N ARG A 7 -8.52 12.94 -10.70
CA ARG A 7 -9.52 13.14 -9.63
C ARG A 7 -9.55 11.95 -8.69
N ASP A 8 -9.44 10.73 -9.21
CA ASP A 8 -9.44 9.51 -8.39
C ASP A 8 -8.25 9.47 -7.41
N ASN A 9 -7.11 10.03 -7.78
CA ASN A 9 -5.93 10.08 -6.91
C ASN A 9 -5.91 11.26 -5.92
N MET A 10 -6.83 12.23 -6.04
CA MET A 10 -6.77 13.45 -5.23
C MET A 10 -6.96 13.17 -3.73
N ILE A 11 -7.81 12.19 -3.39
CA ILE A 11 -8.02 11.75 -2.01
C ILE A 11 -6.73 11.14 -1.43
N SER A 12 -6.05 10.26 -2.19
CA SER A 12 -4.76 9.70 -1.78
C SER A 12 -3.66 10.75 -1.63
N HIS A 13 -3.65 11.77 -2.49
CA HIS A 13 -2.70 12.88 -2.34
C HIS A 13 -2.96 13.70 -1.07
N LEU A 14 -4.23 13.96 -0.72
CA LEU A 14 -4.58 14.63 0.54
C LEU A 14 -4.23 13.76 1.76
N SER A 15 -4.46 12.45 1.69
CA SER A 15 -4.05 11.47 2.71
C SER A 15 -2.53 11.52 2.94
N SER A 16 -1.74 11.46 1.86
CA SER A 16 -0.28 11.55 1.94
C SER A 16 0.20 12.87 2.54
N LEU A 17 -0.43 14.01 2.20
CA LEU A 17 -0.11 15.30 2.81
C LEU A 17 -0.41 15.31 4.31
N ASN A 18 -1.53 14.72 4.73
CA ASN A 18 -1.85 14.58 6.14
C ASN A 18 -0.80 13.73 6.86
N ILE A 19 -0.40 12.61 6.28
CA ILE A 19 0.63 11.72 6.84
C ILE A 19 1.99 12.46 6.96
N MET A 20 2.37 13.27 5.96
CA MET A 20 3.62 14.05 6.01
C MET A 20 3.66 15.06 7.16
N LEU A 21 2.51 15.58 7.59
CA LEU A 21 2.44 16.49 8.74
C LEU A 21 2.69 15.76 10.07
N GLU A 22 2.34 14.48 10.14
CA GLU A 22 2.46 13.65 11.34
C GLU A 22 3.81 12.91 11.42
N MET A 23 4.32 12.45 10.28
CA MET A 23 5.59 11.72 10.20
C MET A 23 6.47 12.29 9.09
N ARG A 24 7.70 12.67 9.46
CA ARG A 24 8.73 13.06 8.49
C ARG A 24 8.93 11.93 7.50
N GLU A 25 8.81 12.24 6.21
CA GLU A 25 8.90 11.30 5.07
C GLU A 25 7.74 10.30 4.92
N GLY A 26 6.65 10.46 5.69
CA GLY A 26 5.48 9.61 5.55
C GLY A 26 4.70 9.88 4.26
N PHE A 27 4.20 8.83 3.60
CA PHE A 27 3.32 8.91 2.44
C PHE A 27 2.37 7.72 2.41
N GLU A 28 1.29 7.83 1.65
CA GLU A 28 0.39 6.69 1.41
C GLU A 28 1.01 5.77 0.35
N ALA A 29 1.49 4.60 0.79
CA ALA A 29 2.06 3.61 -0.12
C ALA A 29 0.97 2.90 -0.93
N THR A 30 1.18 2.81 -2.24
CA THR A 30 0.30 2.03 -3.12
C THR A 30 0.40 0.53 -2.81
N THR A 31 -0.63 -0.24 -3.15
CA THR A 31 -0.62 -1.70 -2.97
C THR A 31 0.52 -2.36 -3.75
N THR A 32 0.95 -1.77 -4.87
CA THR A 32 2.12 -2.21 -5.64
C THR A 32 3.42 -2.03 -4.87
N GLN A 33 3.66 -0.85 -4.28
CA GLN A 33 4.85 -0.59 -3.46
C GLN A 33 4.91 -1.52 -2.25
N CYS A 34 3.77 -1.72 -1.57
CA CYS A 34 3.67 -2.68 -0.49
C CYS A 34 4.01 -4.10 -0.96
N ALA A 35 3.52 -4.52 -2.12
CA ALA A 35 3.85 -5.82 -2.69
C ALA A 35 5.34 -5.97 -3.04
N ASP A 36 5.98 -4.91 -3.54
CA ASP A 36 7.42 -4.91 -3.83
C ASP A 36 8.24 -5.09 -2.55
N TRP A 37 7.90 -4.36 -1.47
CA TRP A 37 8.54 -4.55 -0.17
C TRP A 37 8.36 -5.96 0.39
N PHE A 38 7.20 -6.59 0.16
CA PHE A 38 6.99 -7.98 0.54
C PHE A 38 7.95 -8.92 -0.23
N ARG A 39 8.16 -8.70 -1.53
CA ARG A 39 9.10 -9.50 -2.34
C ARG A 39 10.53 -9.32 -1.83
N ASP A 40 10.94 -8.08 -1.58
CA ASP A 40 12.28 -7.75 -1.08
C ASP A 40 12.56 -8.40 0.29
N ALA A 41 11.54 -8.50 1.14
CA ALA A 41 11.63 -9.16 2.45
C ALA A 41 11.55 -10.71 2.38
N GLY A 42 11.45 -11.29 1.19
CA GLY A 42 11.41 -12.74 0.95
C GLY A 42 10.03 -13.39 1.14
N PHE A 43 8.95 -12.62 1.10
CA PHE A 43 7.60 -13.17 1.04
C PHE A 43 7.28 -13.67 -0.37
N VAL A 44 6.48 -14.73 -0.43
CA VAL A 44 5.96 -15.35 -1.66
C VAL A 44 4.44 -15.37 -1.63
N ARG A 45 3.81 -15.67 -2.78
CA ARG A 45 2.34 -15.72 -2.96
C ARG A 45 1.65 -14.44 -2.44
N ILE A 46 2.06 -13.31 -3.00
CA ILE A 46 1.53 -12.00 -2.61
C ILE A 46 0.19 -11.76 -3.29
N GLU A 47 -0.82 -11.39 -2.52
CA GLU A 47 -2.17 -11.06 -2.97
C GLU A 47 -2.52 -9.63 -2.55
N GLN A 48 -3.10 -8.88 -3.48
CA GLN A 48 -3.69 -7.57 -3.20
C GLN A 48 -5.21 -7.70 -3.22
N ARG A 49 -5.89 -7.16 -2.21
CA ARG A 49 -7.35 -7.21 -2.07
C ARG A 49 -7.89 -5.83 -1.72
N GLN A 50 -8.90 -5.37 -2.44
CA GLN A 50 -9.69 -4.21 -2.05
C GLN A 50 -10.56 -4.58 -0.84
N LEU A 51 -10.59 -3.73 0.18
CA LEU A 51 -11.46 -3.88 1.35
C LEU A 51 -12.63 -2.87 1.26
N ILE A 52 -13.34 -2.67 2.37
CA ILE A 52 -14.41 -1.67 2.46
C ILE A 52 -13.82 -0.25 2.35
N GLY A 53 -14.44 0.57 1.49
CA GLY A 53 -14.05 1.96 1.31
C GLY A 53 -12.67 2.12 0.64
N PRO A 54 -11.87 3.12 1.05
CA PRO A 54 -10.57 3.41 0.42
C PRO A 54 -9.45 2.45 0.88
N THR A 55 -9.78 1.46 1.72
CA THR A 55 -8.77 0.57 2.29
C THR A 55 -8.46 -0.61 1.38
N SER A 56 -7.20 -1.02 1.39
CA SER A 56 -6.70 -2.19 0.66
C SER A 56 -5.79 -3.01 1.56
N MET A 57 -5.70 -4.30 1.28
CA MET A 57 -4.83 -5.24 1.99
C MET A 57 -3.84 -5.87 1.02
N VAL A 58 -2.59 -5.97 1.45
CA VAL A 58 -1.55 -6.77 0.79
C VAL A 58 -1.16 -7.88 1.74
N LEU A 59 -1.36 -9.13 1.32
CA LEU A 59 -1.03 -10.33 2.07
C LEU A 59 0.07 -11.09 1.35
N GLY A 60 1.06 -11.61 2.08
CA GLY A 60 2.06 -12.51 1.53
C GLY A 60 2.45 -13.58 2.55
N ARG A 61 3.02 -14.68 2.06
CA ARG A 61 3.44 -15.81 2.88
C ARG A 61 4.96 -15.91 2.86
N LYS A 62 5.61 -15.88 4.02
CA LYS A 62 7.05 -16.16 4.10
C LYS A 62 7.27 -17.68 4.09
N PRO A 63 8.10 -18.24 3.20
CA PRO A 63 8.45 -19.65 3.27
C PRO A 63 9.27 -19.89 4.53
N GLY A 64 8.76 -20.75 5.41
CA GLY A 64 9.38 -21.04 6.68
C GLY A 64 8.44 -21.86 7.55
N ARG A 65 9.00 -22.54 8.54
CA ARG A 65 8.22 -23.22 9.57
C ARG A 65 8.17 -22.29 10.77
N LEU A 66 6.97 -21.96 11.26
CA LEU A 66 6.83 -21.27 12.54
C LEU A 66 7.56 -22.12 13.60
N PRO A 67 8.36 -21.50 14.49
CA PRO A 67 8.92 -22.23 15.62
C PRO A 67 7.77 -22.82 16.43
N LYS A 68 7.88 -24.11 16.77
CA LYS A 68 6.90 -24.83 17.59
C LYS A 68 6.88 -24.30 19.01
#